data_AF-A0A9D4UI79-F1
#
_entry.id   AF-A0A9D4UI79-F1
#
_cell.length_a   1.000
_cell.length_b   1.000
_cell.length_c   1.000
_cell.angle_alpha   90.00
_cell.angle_beta   90.00
_cell.angle_gamma   90.00
#
_symmetry.space_group_name_H-M   'P 1'
#
loop_
_entity.id
_entity.type
_entity.pdbx_description
1 polymer ?
#
loop_
_entity_poly.entity_id
_entity_poly.type
_entity_poly.pdbx_seq_one_letter_code
_entity_poly.pdbx_strand_id
1 'polypeptide(L)'
;MELAALSAVKAGVFVVQAAGNAGPLPGSVASFSPWIFTFGAAFHNRSYHNSILLSNHQSIRGFGLSPGTKGTAFYNLVLASDSARKQRHRHRSSFKPNAHETHANTCQDPSMLHEDMVKGHILVCRYSTEFLTGKASLRGVIATARKLHASGVIVVVDKDTADTDIEPFPSTIPIVLIPGLEESLMLLSYFTTKSNLTVEARIMGGLSPTYDKRAPQVAFYSSRGPDLANRRLMVAEVMKPNVMAPGDMIWAAWSPIGNDDDYFTGKNFALGSGTSMAAPHVAGIAALVKQKNPNMSPAAIGSALTTSASTVDHQGFPLLAQQPSYNLTLPLGPASPFDFGGGEVNPTAAIDPGLVFDADFPDYVQFLCSIQGGEMEVMKATRTICNQAGGVSELQLNQPSVTISNLSGPRVVRRRASGVARHEETYRVSTEQPEGVVVSVYPTVFKLRKGSSDCRKRHGHAGPRRCRLYTRRQQSVELVITITPTSASSRPSFGSILLSGSRGHVVRLPLSIVSRSVTVN
;
A
#
# COMPACT_ATOMS: atom_id res chain seq x y z
N MET A 1 -18.46 -7.78 10.07
CA MET A 1 -17.55 -8.11 8.95
C MET A 1 -16.58 -9.22 9.35
N GLU A 2 -15.80 -9.06 10.42
CA GLU A 2 -14.80 -10.05 10.89
C GLU A 2 -15.32 -11.50 11.04
N LEU A 3 -16.43 -11.71 11.75
CA LEU A 3 -17.04 -13.04 11.92
C LEU A 3 -17.56 -13.64 10.60
N ALA A 4 -18.00 -12.79 9.66
CA ALA A 4 -18.42 -13.25 8.34
C ALA A 4 -17.20 -13.69 7.51
N ALA A 5 -16.09 -12.96 7.59
CA ALA A 5 -14.82 -13.37 7.00
C ALA A 5 -14.31 -14.69 7.58
N LEU A 6 -14.40 -14.87 8.91
CA LEU A 6 -14.05 -16.14 9.55
C LEU A 6 -14.92 -17.31 9.03
N SER A 7 -16.22 -17.06 8.83
CA SER A 7 -17.14 -18.05 8.27
C SER A 7 -16.80 -18.39 6.81
N ALA A 8 -16.37 -17.41 6.02
CA ALA A 8 -15.89 -17.61 4.66
C ALA A 8 -14.61 -18.47 4.65
N VAL A 9 -13.66 -18.16 5.55
CA VAL A 9 -12.42 -18.96 5.72
C VAL A 9 -12.72 -20.39 6.15
N LYS A 10 -13.69 -20.60 7.06
CA LYS A 10 -14.20 -21.93 7.42
C LYS A 10 -14.74 -22.70 6.21
N ALA A 11 -15.35 -22.01 5.25
CA ALA A 11 -15.82 -22.59 4.00
C ALA A 11 -14.71 -22.75 2.93
N GLY A 12 -13.45 -22.45 3.27
CA GLY A 12 -12.31 -22.56 2.36
C GLY A 12 -12.15 -21.37 1.40
N VAL A 13 -12.82 -20.24 1.67
CA VAL A 13 -12.72 -19.01 0.89
C VAL A 13 -11.62 -18.12 1.46
N PHE A 14 -10.68 -17.72 0.60
CA PHE A 14 -9.64 -16.75 0.95
C PHE A 14 -10.22 -15.33 0.98
N VAL A 15 -9.98 -14.59 2.07
CA VAL A 15 -10.51 -13.25 2.27
C VAL A 15 -9.37 -12.25 2.28
N VAL A 16 -9.47 -11.24 1.41
CA VAL A 16 -8.53 -10.13 1.32
C VAL A 16 -9.16 -8.85 1.85
N GLN A 17 -8.35 -8.00 2.49
CA GLN A 17 -8.78 -6.67 2.92
C GLN A 17 -7.63 -5.67 2.78
N ALA A 18 -7.95 -4.47 2.32
CA ALA A 18 -7.04 -3.34 2.29
C ALA A 18 -6.57 -2.98 3.71
N ALA A 19 -5.30 -2.63 3.90
CA ALA A 19 -4.79 -2.19 5.20
C ALA A 19 -5.42 -0.86 5.67
N GLY A 20 -5.85 -0.02 4.73
CA GLY A 20 -6.31 1.34 4.97
C GLY A 20 -5.37 2.39 4.38
N ASN A 21 -5.88 3.61 4.24
CA ASN A 21 -5.14 4.75 3.67
C ASN A 21 -4.83 5.82 4.74
N ALA A 22 -4.66 5.42 6.01
CA ALA A 22 -4.44 6.32 7.15
C ALA A 22 -2.98 6.35 7.63
N GLY A 23 -2.06 5.83 6.81
CA GLY A 23 -0.62 5.93 7.05
C GLY A 23 -0.11 7.38 7.00
N PRO A 24 1.18 7.61 7.30
CA PRO A 24 2.22 6.60 7.58
C PRO A 24 2.39 6.32 9.09
N LEU A 25 1.50 6.83 9.95
CA LEU A 25 1.67 6.69 11.40
C LEU A 25 1.55 5.21 11.83
N PRO A 26 2.36 4.74 12.79
CA PRO A 26 2.25 3.39 13.34
C PRO A 26 0.86 3.11 13.93
N GLY A 27 0.36 1.89 13.74
CA GLY A 27 -0.93 1.45 14.29
C GLY A 27 -2.16 2.00 13.55
N SER A 28 -1.97 2.46 12.31
CA SER A 28 -3.04 3.00 11.45
C SER A 28 -3.77 1.94 10.64
N VAL A 29 -3.37 0.66 10.73
CA VAL A 29 -4.04 -0.45 10.05
C VAL A 29 -5.47 -0.63 10.55
N ALA A 30 -6.41 -0.88 9.63
CA ALA A 30 -7.84 -1.05 9.92
C ALA A 30 -8.33 -2.50 9.72
N SER A 31 -7.40 -3.44 9.51
CA SER A 31 -7.67 -4.86 9.27
C SER A 31 -6.86 -5.69 10.26
N PHE A 32 -7.55 -6.28 11.23
CA PHE A 32 -6.95 -6.80 12.46
C PHE A 32 -6.88 -8.33 12.44
N SER A 33 -7.96 -9.00 12.05
CA SER A 33 -8.06 -10.45 12.25
C SER A 33 -7.01 -11.29 11.51
N PRO A 34 -6.50 -12.36 12.13
CA PRO A 34 -5.48 -13.21 11.51
C PRO A 34 -5.99 -14.08 10.36
N TRP A 35 -7.30 -14.31 10.24
CA TRP A 35 -7.91 -15.03 9.13
C TRP A 35 -8.22 -14.13 7.91
N ILE A 36 -8.09 -12.80 8.06
CA ILE A 36 -8.17 -11.86 6.94
C ILE A 36 -6.76 -11.57 6.49
N PHE A 37 -6.50 -11.69 5.19
CA PHE A 37 -5.20 -11.33 4.66
C PHE A 37 -5.17 -9.85 4.26
N THR A 38 -4.27 -9.09 4.87
CA THR A 38 -4.22 -7.64 4.83
C THR A 38 -3.09 -7.13 3.94
N PHE A 39 -3.34 -6.10 3.15
CA PHE A 39 -2.38 -5.63 2.14
C PHE A 39 -2.10 -4.13 2.24
N GLY A 40 -0.81 -3.79 2.28
CA GLY A 40 -0.32 -2.44 2.07
C GLY A 40 -0.26 -2.07 0.59
N ALA A 41 -0.16 -0.77 0.31
CA ALA A 41 0.01 -0.22 -1.03
C ALA A 41 1.46 0.18 -1.28
N ALA A 42 1.96 -0.17 -2.46
CA ALA A 42 3.27 0.25 -2.95
C ALA A 42 3.15 1.10 -4.21
N PHE A 43 4.11 2.02 -4.36
CA PHE A 43 4.45 2.66 -5.62
C PHE A 43 5.08 1.63 -6.55
N HIS A 44 4.50 1.44 -7.73
CA HIS A 44 5.18 0.72 -8.82
C HIS A 44 6.21 1.63 -9.50
N ASN A 45 7.00 1.08 -10.42
CA ASN A 45 8.05 1.84 -11.11
C ASN A 45 7.53 2.93 -12.05
N ARG A 46 6.26 2.93 -12.45
CA ARG A 46 5.73 3.90 -13.42
C ARG A 46 5.30 5.19 -12.72
N SER A 47 5.72 6.33 -13.26
CA SER A 47 5.28 7.65 -12.83
C SER A 47 4.98 8.55 -14.02
N TYR A 48 4.10 9.52 -13.83
CA TYR A 48 3.83 10.58 -14.79
C TYR A 48 4.39 11.89 -14.25
N HIS A 49 5.28 12.51 -15.01
CA HIS A 49 5.86 13.79 -14.67
C HIS A 49 5.48 14.81 -15.72
N ASN A 50 5.15 16.01 -15.28
CA ASN A 50 4.93 17.16 -16.15
C ASN A 50 5.83 18.29 -15.67
N SER A 51 6.06 19.28 -16.51
CA SER A 51 6.85 20.44 -16.14
C SER A 51 6.49 21.63 -17.01
N ILE A 52 6.86 22.80 -16.54
CA ILE A 52 6.93 24.00 -17.36
C ILE A 52 8.39 24.34 -17.65
N LEU A 53 8.64 24.79 -18.87
CA LEU A 53 9.88 25.42 -19.28
C LEU A 53 9.61 26.92 -19.45
N LEU A 54 10.27 27.75 -18.66
CA LEU A 54 10.24 29.20 -18.78
C LEU A 54 11.17 29.66 -19.92
N SER A 55 10.90 30.83 -20.49
CA SER A 55 11.71 31.40 -21.59
C SER A 55 13.18 31.66 -21.20
N ASN A 56 13.48 31.78 -19.90
CA ASN A 56 14.84 31.86 -19.37
C ASN A 56 15.52 30.48 -19.19
N HIS A 57 14.98 29.42 -19.78
CA HIS A 57 15.44 28.04 -19.70
C HIS A 57 15.31 27.37 -18.32
N GLN A 58 14.71 28.02 -17.33
CA GLN A 58 14.42 27.38 -16.07
C GLN A 58 13.24 26.40 -16.23
N SER A 59 13.41 25.18 -15.75
CA SER A 59 12.35 24.18 -15.71
C SER A 59 11.78 24.07 -14.30
N ILE A 60 10.47 24.15 -14.17
CA ILE A 60 9.76 23.93 -12.89
C ILE A 60 8.96 22.64 -13.01
N ARG A 61 9.18 21.72 -12.06
CA ARG A 61 8.52 20.41 -12.05
C ARG A 61 7.10 20.56 -11.53
N GLY A 62 6.20 19.75 -12.10
CA GLY A 62 4.84 19.62 -11.62
C GLY A 62 4.28 18.23 -11.93
N PHE A 63 2.96 18.13 -11.79
CA PHE A 63 2.20 16.92 -12.10
C PHE A 63 1.03 17.27 -13.01
N GLY A 64 0.55 16.27 -13.74
CA GLY A 64 -0.59 16.43 -14.63
C GLY A 64 -0.52 15.46 -15.79
N LEU A 65 -1.63 14.80 -16.08
CA LEU A 65 -1.74 13.81 -17.14
C LEU A 65 -2.36 14.47 -18.38
N SER A 66 -1.59 15.32 -19.04
CA SER A 66 -2.06 16.16 -20.14
C SER A 66 -1.00 16.33 -21.24
N PRO A 67 -1.40 16.66 -22.48
CA PRO A 67 -0.45 16.99 -23.54
C PRO A 67 0.32 18.28 -23.21
N GLY A 68 1.49 18.46 -23.81
CA GLY A 68 2.19 19.74 -23.76
C GLY A 68 1.52 20.80 -24.63
N THR A 69 1.91 22.06 -24.45
CA THR A 69 1.51 23.12 -25.39
C THR A 69 2.07 22.86 -26.79
N LYS A 70 1.43 23.42 -27.82
CA LYS A 70 1.67 23.04 -29.22
C LYS A 70 3.08 23.42 -29.69
N GLY A 71 3.75 22.49 -30.36
CA GLY A 71 5.06 22.72 -30.97
C GLY A 71 6.09 23.17 -29.92
N THR A 72 7.06 23.97 -30.34
CA THR A 72 8.13 24.52 -29.48
C THR A 72 7.89 25.96 -29.04
N ALA A 73 6.69 26.48 -29.28
CA ALA A 73 6.36 27.87 -28.98
C ALA A 73 6.25 28.10 -27.46
N PHE A 74 6.74 29.26 -27.04
CA PHE A 74 6.47 29.83 -25.74
C PHE A 74 5.19 30.65 -25.80
N TYR A 75 4.47 30.70 -24.68
CA TYR A 75 3.20 31.40 -24.56
C TYR A 75 3.27 32.33 -23.36
N ASN A 76 2.75 33.56 -23.51
CA ASN A 76 2.65 34.47 -22.36
C ASN A 76 1.85 33.81 -21.25
N LEU A 77 2.31 34.01 -20.01
CA LEU A 77 1.59 33.68 -18.82
C LEU A 77 0.73 34.86 -18.39
N VAL A 78 -0.48 34.56 -17.95
CA VAL A 78 -1.43 35.56 -17.46
C VAL A 78 -1.95 35.09 -16.10
N LEU A 79 -1.68 35.88 -15.06
CA LEU A 79 -2.27 35.63 -13.75
C LEU A 79 -3.79 35.85 -13.83
N ALA A 80 -4.55 34.93 -13.24
CA ALA A 80 -5.99 35.08 -13.14
C ALA A 80 -6.39 36.39 -12.42
N SER A 81 -5.62 36.82 -11.41
CA SER A 81 -5.79 38.11 -10.73
C SER A 81 -5.71 39.30 -11.68
N ASP A 82 -4.75 39.27 -12.61
CA ASP A 82 -4.45 40.38 -13.51
C ASP A 82 -5.49 40.46 -14.63
N SER A 83 -6.08 39.31 -14.98
CA SER A 83 -7.16 39.21 -15.95
C SER A 83 -8.57 39.38 -15.36
N ALA A 84 -8.69 39.60 -14.04
CA ALA A 84 -9.96 39.66 -13.35
C ALA A 84 -10.76 40.93 -13.71
N ARG A 85 -12.05 40.77 -13.99
CA ARG A 85 -12.99 41.87 -14.20
C ARG A 85 -13.24 42.59 -12.89
N LYS A 86 -13.15 43.92 -12.89
CA LYS A 86 -13.53 44.73 -11.72
C LYS A 86 -15.04 44.66 -11.51
N GLN A 87 -15.48 44.11 -10.37
CA GLN A 87 -16.88 44.24 -9.97
C GLN A 87 -17.21 45.70 -9.65
N ARG A 88 -18.23 46.25 -10.32
CA ARG A 88 -18.83 47.55 -9.97
C ARG A 88 -19.67 47.41 -8.68
N HIS A 89 -19.04 47.17 -7.54
CA HIS A 89 -19.77 47.23 -6.25
C HIS A 89 -19.89 48.66 -5.76
N ARG A 90 -21.14 49.12 -5.66
CA ARG A 90 -21.56 50.44 -5.18
C ARG A 90 -21.44 50.66 -3.66
N HIS A 91 -20.86 49.72 -2.90
CA HIS A 91 -20.65 49.92 -1.46
C HIS A 91 -19.26 49.43 -1.03
N ARG A 92 -18.41 50.40 -0.67
CA ARG A 92 -17.14 50.20 0.02
C ARG A 92 -17.42 49.69 1.44
N SER A 93 -17.08 48.43 1.70
CA SER A 93 -16.84 47.93 3.06
C SER A 93 -15.38 47.48 3.11
N SER A 94 -14.55 48.32 3.73
CA SER A 94 -13.12 48.12 3.93
C SER A 94 -12.90 47.27 5.19
N PHE A 95 -12.77 45.94 5.07
CA PHE A 95 -11.91 45.11 5.94
C PHE A 95 -11.87 43.59 5.64
N LYS A 96 -12.24 43.12 4.45
CA LYS A 96 -11.98 41.72 4.03
C LYS A 96 -11.29 41.72 2.67
N PRO A 97 -10.25 40.89 2.44
CA PRO A 97 -9.80 40.64 1.06
C PRO A 97 -11.05 40.25 0.27
N ASN A 98 -11.26 40.92 -0.88
CA ASN A 98 -12.49 40.77 -1.65
C ASN A 98 -12.68 39.29 -1.98
N ALA A 99 -13.74 38.66 -1.46
CA ALA A 99 -14.10 37.28 -1.81
C ALA A 99 -14.17 37.07 -3.34
N HIS A 100 -14.42 38.14 -4.09
CA HIS A 100 -14.40 38.21 -5.54
C HIS A 100 -13.01 38.00 -6.18
N GLU A 101 -11.96 38.59 -5.59
CA GLU A 101 -10.58 38.43 -6.07
C GLU A 101 -10.08 37.02 -5.76
N THR A 102 -10.51 36.47 -4.62
CA THR A 102 -10.26 35.07 -4.23
C THR A 102 -10.88 34.07 -5.21
N HIS A 103 -12.09 34.32 -5.72
CA HIS A 103 -12.79 33.43 -6.67
C HIS A 103 -12.27 33.54 -8.12
N ALA A 104 -11.81 34.72 -8.56
CA ALA A 104 -11.17 34.85 -9.88
C ALA A 104 -9.86 34.05 -9.93
N ASN A 105 -9.08 34.08 -8.84
CA ASN A 105 -7.81 33.39 -8.73
C ASN A 105 -7.92 31.86 -8.85
N THR A 106 -9.04 31.27 -8.43
CA THR A 106 -9.27 29.82 -8.55
C THR A 106 -9.76 29.40 -9.95
N CYS A 107 -9.97 30.34 -10.87
CA CYS A 107 -10.36 30.10 -12.26
C CYS A 107 -11.64 29.26 -12.43
N GLN A 108 -12.60 29.38 -11.51
CA GLN A 108 -13.82 28.56 -11.55
C GLN A 108 -14.93 29.14 -12.44
N ASP A 109 -14.90 30.45 -12.69
CA ASP A 109 -15.93 31.15 -13.46
C ASP A 109 -15.31 31.98 -14.60
N PRO A 110 -15.54 31.63 -15.88
CA PRO A 110 -14.99 32.38 -17.01
C PRO A 110 -15.55 33.79 -17.13
N SER A 111 -16.74 34.07 -16.58
CA SER A 111 -17.36 35.40 -16.65
C SER A 111 -16.61 36.45 -15.81
N MET A 112 -15.77 35.99 -14.88
CA MET A 112 -14.95 36.83 -14.01
C MET A 112 -13.63 37.27 -14.66
N LEU A 113 -13.27 36.72 -15.82
CA LEU A 113 -12.01 37.00 -16.49
C LEU A 113 -12.25 37.72 -17.83
N HIS A 114 -11.29 38.53 -18.25
CA HIS A 114 -11.27 39.17 -19.56
C HIS A 114 -10.75 38.18 -20.62
N GLU A 115 -11.62 37.75 -21.52
CA GLU A 115 -11.29 36.77 -22.57
C GLU A 115 -10.15 37.26 -23.47
N ASP A 116 -10.12 38.54 -23.81
CA ASP A 116 -9.08 39.19 -24.60
C ASP A 116 -7.69 39.11 -23.98
N MET A 117 -7.61 39.04 -22.64
CA MET A 117 -6.35 38.86 -21.92
C MET A 117 -5.95 37.39 -21.78
N VAL A 118 -6.88 36.43 -21.84
CA VAL A 118 -6.61 35.00 -21.60
C VAL A 118 -6.43 34.22 -22.90
N LYS A 119 -7.14 34.61 -23.96
CA LYS A 119 -7.18 33.91 -25.24
C LYS A 119 -5.79 33.78 -25.85
N GLY A 120 -5.39 32.55 -26.15
CA GLY A 120 -4.08 32.25 -26.73
C GLY A 120 -2.92 32.24 -25.72
N HIS A 121 -3.16 32.54 -24.45
CA HIS A 121 -2.14 32.58 -23.39
C HIS A 121 -2.29 31.40 -22.41
N ILE A 122 -1.29 31.19 -21.57
CA ILE A 122 -1.36 30.21 -20.48
C ILE A 122 -1.91 30.92 -19.24
N LEU A 123 -3.06 30.45 -18.76
CA LEU A 123 -3.71 31.00 -17.57
C LEU A 123 -3.07 30.42 -16.31
N VAL A 124 -2.68 31.28 -15.37
CA VAL A 124 -2.12 30.88 -14.08
C VAL A 124 -3.18 31.04 -12.99
N CYS A 125 -3.56 29.92 -12.39
CA CYS A 125 -4.61 29.78 -11.37
C CYS A 125 -4.01 29.37 -10.03
N ARG A 126 -4.72 29.64 -8.93
CA ARG A 126 -4.31 29.27 -7.57
C ARG A 126 -5.17 28.11 -7.05
N TYR A 127 -4.51 27.09 -6.51
CA TYR A 127 -5.12 26.01 -5.76
C TYR A 127 -5.31 26.47 -4.31
N SER A 128 -6.50 26.99 -3.97
CA SER A 128 -6.80 27.51 -2.63
C SER A 128 -7.58 26.49 -1.78
N THR A 129 -7.90 26.85 -0.54
CA THR A 129 -8.73 26.03 0.37
C THR A 129 -10.15 25.76 -0.16
N GLU A 130 -10.59 26.47 -1.20
CA GLU A 130 -11.84 26.18 -1.92
C GLU A 130 -11.81 24.80 -2.59
N PHE A 131 -10.65 24.32 -3.02
CA PHE A 131 -10.51 22.98 -3.58
C PHE A 131 -10.70 21.90 -2.52
N LEU A 132 -10.17 22.14 -1.31
CA LEU A 132 -10.29 21.21 -0.17
C LEU A 132 -11.72 21.13 0.38
N THR A 133 -12.48 22.23 0.27
CA THR A 133 -13.89 22.31 0.70
C THR A 133 -14.89 21.91 -0.38
N GLY A 134 -14.42 21.51 -1.58
CA GLY A 134 -15.26 21.13 -2.71
C GLY A 134 -15.97 22.30 -3.41
N LYS A 135 -15.61 23.55 -3.12
CA LYS A 135 -16.14 24.75 -3.78
C LYS A 135 -15.46 25.03 -5.12
N ALA A 136 -14.22 24.58 -5.28
CA ALA A 136 -13.45 24.66 -6.52
C ALA A 136 -13.02 23.26 -6.96
N SER A 137 -12.82 23.06 -8.27
CA SER A 137 -12.32 21.81 -8.83
C SER A 137 -11.38 22.07 -10.00
N LEU A 138 -10.45 21.15 -10.27
CA LEU A 138 -9.58 21.27 -11.45
C LEU A 138 -10.40 21.09 -12.76
N ARG A 139 -11.55 20.41 -12.69
CA ARG A 139 -12.52 20.35 -13.79
C ARG A 139 -13.10 21.72 -14.11
N GLY A 140 -13.46 22.51 -13.09
CA GLY A 140 -13.88 23.90 -13.24
C GLY A 140 -12.80 24.75 -13.89
N VAL A 141 -11.54 24.60 -13.44
CA VAL A 141 -10.39 25.28 -14.06
C VAL A 141 -10.27 24.95 -15.56
N ILE A 142 -10.34 23.66 -15.91
CA ILE A 142 -10.27 23.21 -17.31
C ILE A 142 -11.44 23.77 -18.12
N ALA A 143 -12.66 23.78 -17.56
CA ALA A 143 -13.85 24.30 -18.24
C ALA A 143 -13.72 25.81 -18.53
N THR A 144 -13.24 26.59 -17.56
CA THR A 144 -12.94 28.01 -17.71
C THR A 144 -11.90 28.25 -18.80
N ALA A 145 -10.78 27.50 -18.76
CA ALA A 145 -9.73 27.60 -19.75
C ALA A 145 -10.22 27.27 -21.17
N ARG A 146 -11.08 26.25 -21.34
CA ARG A 146 -11.74 25.96 -22.64
C ARG A 146 -12.57 27.15 -23.10
N LYS A 147 -13.40 27.68 -22.22
CA LYS A 147 -14.35 28.74 -22.54
C LYS A 147 -13.67 30.03 -22.96
N LEU A 148 -12.52 30.33 -22.35
CA LEU A 148 -11.70 31.53 -22.64
C LEU A 148 -10.64 31.30 -23.72
N HIS A 149 -10.61 30.12 -24.35
CA HIS A 149 -9.64 29.77 -25.39
C HIS A 149 -8.17 29.93 -24.94
N ALA A 150 -7.88 29.57 -23.68
CA ALA A 150 -6.52 29.53 -23.16
C ALA A 150 -5.71 28.43 -23.87
N SER A 151 -4.42 28.68 -24.10
CA SER A 151 -3.49 27.71 -24.70
C SER A 151 -3.05 26.62 -23.71
N GLY A 152 -3.18 26.89 -22.42
CA GLY A 152 -2.88 25.97 -21.33
C GLY A 152 -3.19 26.57 -19.98
N VAL A 153 -2.99 25.80 -18.92
CA VAL A 153 -3.19 26.23 -17.54
C VAL A 153 -2.02 25.80 -16.66
N ILE A 154 -1.56 26.71 -15.81
CA ILE A 154 -0.69 26.37 -14.69
C ILE A 154 -1.48 26.60 -13.41
N VAL A 155 -1.49 25.60 -12.53
CA VAL A 155 -2.10 25.73 -11.21
C VAL A 155 -0.98 25.74 -10.18
N VAL A 156 -0.89 26.80 -9.39
CA VAL A 156 0.09 26.94 -8.29
C VAL A 156 -0.61 26.83 -6.95
N VAL A 157 0.09 26.35 -5.93
CA VAL A 157 -0.46 26.25 -4.57
C VAL A 157 -0.23 27.53 -3.76
N ASP A 158 -1.04 27.70 -2.72
CA ASP A 158 -0.82 28.68 -1.67
C ASP A 158 -0.19 28.01 -0.45
N LYS A 159 0.28 28.80 0.52
CA LYS A 159 0.91 28.28 1.75
C LYS A 159 0.02 27.26 2.49
N ASP A 160 -1.29 27.50 2.50
CA ASP A 160 -2.26 26.67 3.24
C ASP A 160 -2.68 25.40 2.50
N THR A 161 -2.30 25.27 1.23
CA THR A 161 -2.65 24.14 0.35
C THR A 161 -1.44 23.49 -0.29
N ALA A 162 -0.25 23.99 0.01
CA ALA A 162 0.99 23.42 -0.43
C ALA A 162 1.05 21.96 -0.03
N ASP A 163 1.57 21.16 -0.97
CA ASP A 163 1.85 19.75 -0.77
C ASP A 163 0.62 18.90 -0.36
N THR A 164 -0.58 19.35 -0.74
CA THR A 164 -1.77 18.49 -0.75
C THR A 164 -1.52 17.34 -1.74
N ASP A 165 -1.77 16.10 -1.32
CA ASP A 165 -1.69 14.95 -2.21
C ASP A 165 -2.81 15.03 -3.26
N ILE A 166 -2.42 15.27 -4.52
CA ILE A 166 -3.34 15.46 -5.63
C ILE A 166 -2.97 14.45 -6.71
N GLU A 167 -3.87 13.51 -6.95
CA GLU A 167 -3.66 12.49 -7.98
C GLU A 167 -3.61 13.14 -9.39
N PRO A 168 -2.72 12.65 -10.28
CA PRO A 168 -2.68 13.12 -11.65
C PRO A 168 -4.03 12.90 -12.36
N PHE A 169 -4.65 13.99 -12.79
CA PHE A 169 -5.93 13.95 -13.50
C PHE A 169 -5.71 14.06 -15.02
N PRO A 170 -6.48 13.32 -15.84
CA PRO A 170 -6.39 13.41 -17.28
C PRO A 170 -7.01 14.70 -17.82
N SER A 171 -6.32 15.39 -18.73
CA SER A 171 -6.86 16.57 -19.42
C SER A 171 -6.49 16.56 -20.91
N THR A 172 -7.41 17.08 -21.73
CA THR A 172 -7.15 17.31 -23.16
C THR A 172 -6.56 18.69 -23.45
N ILE A 173 -6.59 19.60 -22.48
CA ILE A 173 -5.86 20.87 -22.54
C ILE A 173 -4.55 20.71 -21.78
N PRO A 174 -3.45 21.29 -22.27
CA PRO A 174 -2.20 21.39 -21.51
C PRO A 174 -2.43 22.00 -20.13
N ILE A 175 -2.20 21.20 -19.10
CA ILE A 175 -2.35 21.62 -17.72
C ILE A 175 -1.27 20.98 -16.85
N VAL A 176 -0.73 21.78 -15.95
CA VAL A 176 0.28 21.38 -14.99
C VAL A 176 -0.03 22.00 -13.65
N LEU A 177 -0.02 21.17 -12.62
CA LEU A 177 -0.13 21.56 -11.23
C LEU A 177 1.27 21.56 -10.62
N ILE A 178 1.62 22.64 -9.95
CA ILE A 178 2.86 22.80 -9.19
C ILE A 178 2.49 22.70 -7.71
N PRO A 179 2.62 21.51 -7.08
CA PRO A 179 2.15 21.30 -5.71
C PRO A 179 3.12 21.86 -4.66
N GLY A 180 4.39 22.08 -5.04
CA GLY A 180 5.42 22.60 -4.14
C GLY A 180 5.28 24.11 -3.92
N LEU A 181 5.36 24.53 -2.67
CA LEU A 181 5.25 25.95 -2.31
C LEU A 181 6.40 26.77 -2.87
N GLU A 182 7.63 26.26 -2.78
CA GLU A 182 8.82 26.97 -3.24
C GLU A 182 8.79 27.19 -4.75
N GLU A 183 8.46 26.16 -5.52
CA GLU A 183 8.27 26.22 -6.97
C GLU A 183 7.13 27.16 -7.36
N SER A 184 6.02 27.14 -6.62
CA SER A 184 4.89 28.06 -6.81
C SER A 184 5.29 29.51 -6.58
N LEU A 185 5.98 29.81 -5.48
CA LEU A 185 6.48 31.15 -5.17
C LEU A 185 7.54 31.63 -6.16
N MET A 186 8.41 30.73 -6.60
CA MET A 186 9.38 30.99 -7.65
C MET A 186 8.68 31.46 -8.93
N LEU A 187 7.66 30.73 -9.41
CA LEU A 187 6.89 31.14 -10.58
C LEU A 187 6.21 32.49 -10.37
N LEU A 188 5.57 32.70 -9.21
CA LEU A 188 4.87 33.94 -8.91
C LEU A 188 5.82 35.16 -8.82
N SER A 189 7.08 34.96 -8.44
CA SER A 189 8.08 36.04 -8.35
C SER A 189 8.39 36.71 -9.70
N TYR A 190 8.19 35.99 -10.81
CA TYR A 190 8.36 36.54 -12.15
C TYR A 190 7.31 37.60 -12.51
N PHE A 191 6.15 37.62 -11.82
CA PHE A 191 5.12 38.63 -12.03
C PHE A 191 5.27 39.85 -11.12
N THR A 192 5.99 39.73 -10.00
CA THR A 192 6.16 40.83 -9.03
C THR A 192 7.42 41.65 -9.28
N THR A 193 8.40 41.08 -9.98
CA THR A 193 9.59 41.79 -10.44
C THR A 193 9.19 42.80 -11.52
N LYS A 194 9.06 44.08 -11.12
CA LYS A 194 8.65 45.26 -11.92
C LYS A 194 9.56 45.55 -13.13
N SER A 195 9.61 44.61 -14.05
CA SER A 195 10.18 44.76 -15.38
C SER A 195 9.05 44.54 -16.36
N ASN A 196 9.01 45.29 -17.46
CA ASN A 196 8.05 45.11 -18.57
C ASN A 196 8.25 43.75 -19.30
N LEU A 197 8.81 42.75 -18.65
CA LEU A 197 9.07 41.43 -19.21
C LEU A 197 7.76 40.64 -19.18
N THR A 198 7.27 40.31 -20.37
CA THR A 198 6.22 39.32 -20.53
C THR A 198 6.80 37.97 -20.11
N VAL A 199 6.23 37.36 -19.07
CA VAL A 199 6.67 36.03 -18.63
C VAL A 199 6.11 35.02 -19.61
N GLU A 200 6.95 34.22 -20.23
CA GLU A 200 6.51 33.19 -21.18
C GLU A 200 6.93 31.80 -20.72
N ALA A 201 6.08 30.82 -20.96
CA ALA A 201 6.37 29.43 -20.66
C ALA A 201 5.82 28.47 -21.72
N ARG A 202 6.31 27.25 -21.65
CA ARG A 202 5.81 26.10 -22.39
C ARG A 202 5.50 24.97 -21.41
N ILE A 203 4.34 24.35 -21.53
CA ILE A 203 4.01 23.12 -20.78
C ILE A 203 4.58 21.94 -21.57
N MET A 204 5.42 21.13 -20.93
CA MET A 204 6.14 20.05 -21.59
C MET A 204 5.26 18.82 -21.85
N GLY A 205 4.21 18.63 -21.05
CA GLY A 205 3.28 17.51 -21.12
C GLY A 205 3.70 16.35 -20.21
N GLY A 206 2.72 15.54 -19.81
CA GLY A 206 2.90 14.47 -18.83
C GLY A 206 2.21 13.14 -19.19
N LEU A 207 1.90 12.93 -20.48
CA LEU A 207 1.28 11.68 -20.95
C LEU A 207 2.27 10.52 -21.08
N SER A 208 3.57 10.81 -21.22
CA SER A 208 4.60 9.79 -21.34
C SER A 208 5.03 9.32 -19.95
N PRO A 209 4.92 8.01 -19.64
CA PRO A 209 5.40 7.48 -18.38
C PRO A 209 6.92 7.49 -18.33
N THR A 210 7.45 7.77 -17.15
CA THR A 210 8.84 7.52 -16.77
C THR A 210 8.90 6.36 -15.79
N TYR A 211 10.02 5.65 -15.76
CA TYR A 211 10.19 4.47 -14.91
C TYR A 211 11.29 4.69 -13.87
N ASP A 212 10.92 4.71 -12.59
CA ASP A 212 11.84 4.72 -11.46
C ASP A 212 12.47 3.33 -11.28
N LYS A 213 13.78 3.31 -11.10
CA LYS A 213 14.53 2.07 -10.86
C LYS A 213 14.45 1.62 -9.40
N ARG A 214 14.05 2.49 -8.46
CA ARG A 214 14.02 2.23 -7.01
C ARG A 214 12.65 1.76 -6.49
N ALA A 215 11.80 1.20 -7.36
CA ALA A 215 10.50 0.64 -7.00
C ALA A 215 10.58 -0.88 -6.73
N PRO A 216 9.66 -1.45 -5.95
CA PRO A 216 8.58 -0.76 -5.23
C PRO A 216 9.04 0.05 -4.00
N GLN A 217 8.20 1.00 -3.59
CA GLN A 217 8.34 1.74 -2.33
C GLN A 217 6.99 1.76 -1.61
N VAL A 218 6.97 1.63 -0.28
CA VAL A 218 5.72 1.67 0.48
C VAL A 218 5.10 3.06 0.38
N ALA A 219 3.83 3.12 -0.01
CA ALA A 219 3.13 4.38 -0.21
C ALA A 219 2.88 5.10 1.12
N PHE A 220 2.95 6.42 1.10
CA PHE A 220 2.77 7.28 2.27
C PHE A 220 1.46 7.01 3.00
N TYR A 221 0.35 7.01 2.25
CA TYR A 221 -0.99 6.76 2.79
C TYR A 221 -1.19 5.32 3.26
N SER A 222 -0.38 4.34 2.81
CA SER A 222 -0.58 2.94 3.19
C SER A 222 -0.54 2.81 4.71
N SER A 223 -1.63 2.35 5.31
CA SER A 223 -1.70 2.15 6.77
C SER A 223 -0.62 1.18 7.25
N ARG A 224 -0.06 1.47 8.43
CA ARG A 224 1.06 0.74 9.03
C ARG A 224 0.61 -0.07 10.24
N GLY A 225 1.28 -1.20 10.47
CA GLY A 225 1.22 -1.90 11.75
C GLY A 225 1.85 -1.07 12.88
N PRO A 226 1.88 -1.60 14.11
CA PRO A 226 1.33 -2.90 14.52
C PRO A 226 -0.20 -2.97 14.49
N ASP A 227 -0.73 -4.19 14.50
CA ASP A 227 -2.15 -4.44 14.78
C ASP A 227 -2.47 -4.12 16.26
N LEU A 228 -3.62 -3.48 16.51
CA LEU A 228 -4.07 -3.09 17.84
C LEU A 228 -5.22 -4.00 18.29
N ALA A 229 -4.93 -4.86 19.26
CA ALA A 229 -5.82 -5.91 19.76
C ALA A 229 -7.11 -5.38 20.43
N ASN A 230 -7.10 -4.14 20.95
CA ASN A 230 -8.24 -3.59 21.69
C ASN A 230 -8.16 -2.06 21.85
N ARG A 231 -9.22 -1.49 22.47
CA ARG A 231 -9.36 -0.06 22.78
C ARG A 231 -8.30 0.50 23.74
N ARG A 232 -7.49 -0.35 24.39
CA ARG A 232 -6.34 0.06 25.21
C ARG A 232 -5.05 0.16 24.39
N LEU A 233 -5.14 0.04 23.07
CA LEU A 233 -4.03 0.14 22.12
C LEU A 233 -2.91 -0.89 22.40
N MET A 234 -3.27 -2.06 22.94
CA MET A 234 -2.33 -3.17 23.09
C MET A 234 -2.03 -3.76 21.71
N VAL A 235 -0.76 -4.05 21.43
CA VAL A 235 -0.36 -4.66 20.16
C VAL A 235 -0.73 -6.14 20.16
N ALA A 236 -1.49 -6.57 19.14
CA ALA A 236 -1.76 -7.98 18.89
C ALA A 236 -0.50 -8.71 18.46
N GLU A 237 -0.36 -9.98 18.82
CA GLU A 237 0.79 -10.81 18.40
C GLU A 237 0.57 -11.40 16.99
N VAL A 238 0.01 -10.58 16.10
CA VAL A 238 -0.29 -10.86 14.69
C VAL A 238 0.32 -9.75 13.85
N MET A 239 1.09 -10.11 12.82
CA MET A 239 1.73 -9.13 11.95
C MET A 239 0.74 -8.55 10.94
N LYS A 240 0.71 -7.22 10.85
CA LYS A 240 -0.04 -6.45 9.84
C LYS A 240 0.79 -5.29 9.28
N PRO A 241 0.66 -4.96 7.98
CA PRO A 241 -0.04 -5.75 6.95
C PRO A 241 0.64 -7.11 6.72
N ASN A 242 0.02 -8.02 5.98
CA ASN A 242 0.58 -9.35 5.72
C ASN A 242 1.59 -9.32 4.57
N VAL A 243 1.32 -8.57 3.50
CA VAL A 243 2.26 -8.22 2.40
C VAL A 243 1.86 -6.85 1.82
N MET A 244 2.58 -6.36 0.81
CA MET A 244 2.17 -5.22 -0.01
C MET A 244 2.04 -5.59 -1.50
N ALA A 245 1.33 -4.76 -2.26
CA ALA A 245 1.19 -4.89 -3.71
C ALA A 245 1.05 -3.51 -4.37
N PRO A 246 1.19 -3.40 -5.70
CA PRO A 246 0.98 -2.16 -6.44
C PRO A 246 -0.40 -1.57 -6.14
N GLY A 247 -0.41 -0.36 -5.56
CA GLY A 247 -1.62 0.34 -5.17
C GLY A 247 -1.63 1.81 -5.56
N ASP A 248 -0.53 2.34 -6.09
CA ASP A 248 -0.42 3.73 -6.48
C ASP A 248 -0.50 3.92 -8.00
N MET A 249 -1.27 4.91 -8.46
CA MET A 249 -1.47 5.24 -9.88
C MET A 249 -1.80 4.02 -10.75
N ILE A 250 -2.80 3.26 -10.33
CA ILE A 250 -3.26 2.05 -11.02
C ILE A 250 -4.35 2.42 -12.03
N TRP A 251 -4.11 2.07 -13.30
CA TRP A 251 -5.11 2.14 -14.35
C TRP A 251 -6.10 0.98 -14.24
N ALA A 252 -7.39 1.28 -14.13
CA ALA A 252 -8.45 0.28 -14.12
C ALA A 252 -9.68 0.77 -14.90
N ALA A 253 -10.58 -0.16 -15.23
CA ALA A 253 -11.85 0.16 -15.85
C ALA A 253 -12.66 1.11 -14.95
N TRP A 254 -13.34 2.07 -15.56
CA TRP A 254 -14.17 3.05 -14.89
C TRP A 254 -15.50 3.19 -15.62
N SER A 255 -16.56 3.46 -14.87
CA SER A 255 -17.87 3.69 -15.45
C SER A 255 -17.96 5.11 -16.02
N PRO A 256 -18.33 5.31 -17.29
CA PRO A 256 -18.52 6.65 -17.86
C PRO A 256 -19.61 7.46 -17.17
N ILE A 257 -20.55 6.79 -16.52
CA ILE A 257 -21.63 7.38 -15.72
C ILE A 257 -21.29 7.41 -14.22
N GLY A 258 -20.09 6.96 -13.84
CA GLY A 258 -19.59 7.04 -12.47
C GLY A 258 -19.37 8.49 -12.05
N ASN A 259 -19.76 8.79 -10.82
CA ASN A 259 -19.70 10.11 -10.21
C ASN A 259 -18.86 10.13 -8.92
N ASP A 260 -18.09 9.05 -8.65
CA ASP A 260 -17.19 8.99 -7.49
C ASP A 260 -15.99 9.94 -7.65
N ASP A 261 -15.59 10.24 -8.89
CA ASP A 261 -14.57 11.23 -9.22
C ASP A 261 -14.94 11.99 -10.51
N ASP A 262 -15.12 13.30 -10.38
CA ASP A 262 -15.49 14.21 -11.46
C ASP A 262 -14.42 14.33 -12.56
N TYR A 263 -13.16 13.97 -12.28
CA TYR A 263 -12.06 13.98 -13.27
C TYR A 263 -12.21 12.88 -14.31
N PHE A 264 -12.88 11.79 -13.94
CA PHE A 264 -13.05 10.61 -14.80
C PHE A 264 -14.48 10.44 -15.32
N THR A 265 -15.37 11.42 -15.12
CA THR A 265 -16.71 11.40 -15.75
C THR A 265 -16.60 11.29 -17.27
N GLY A 266 -17.37 10.39 -17.86
CA GLY A 266 -17.34 10.10 -19.29
C GLY A 266 -16.10 9.33 -19.76
N LYS A 267 -15.26 8.84 -18.84
CA LYS A 267 -14.09 8.00 -19.14
C LYS A 267 -14.40 6.53 -18.88
N ASN A 268 -13.79 5.66 -19.69
CA ASN A 268 -13.88 4.20 -19.54
C ASN A 268 -12.77 3.64 -18.64
N PHE A 269 -11.78 4.47 -18.30
CA PHE A 269 -10.65 4.12 -17.46
C PHE A 269 -10.34 5.28 -16.54
N ALA A 270 -9.93 4.94 -15.32
CA ALA A 270 -9.45 5.88 -14.33
C ALA A 270 -8.09 5.43 -13.80
N LEU A 271 -7.31 6.42 -13.39
CA LEU A 271 -6.11 6.23 -12.61
C LEU A 271 -6.50 6.47 -11.17
N GLY A 272 -6.17 5.55 -10.25
CA GLY A 272 -6.46 5.72 -8.84
C GLY A 272 -5.36 5.19 -7.95
N SER A 273 -5.23 5.77 -6.76
CA SER A 273 -4.32 5.29 -5.72
C SER A 273 -5.07 4.80 -4.47
N GLY A 274 -4.46 3.84 -3.76
CA GLY A 274 -4.97 3.33 -2.50
C GLY A 274 -4.68 1.87 -2.26
N THR A 275 -4.78 1.48 -0.98
CA THR A 275 -4.81 0.05 -0.61
C THR A 275 -6.01 -0.68 -1.23
N SER A 276 -7.07 0.04 -1.60
CA SER A 276 -8.20 -0.45 -2.42
C SER A 276 -7.77 -0.97 -3.79
N MET A 277 -6.71 -0.42 -4.38
CA MET A 277 -6.17 -0.84 -5.69
C MET A 277 -5.16 -1.98 -5.54
N ALA A 278 -4.46 -2.03 -4.40
CA ALA A 278 -3.57 -3.15 -4.05
C ALA A 278 -4.34 -4.45 -3.75
N ALA A 279 -5.47 -4.38 -3.04
CA ALA A 279 -6.26 -5.54 -2.64
C ALA A 279 -6.69 -6.47 -3.83
N PRO A 280 -7.26 -5.98 -4.95
CA PRO A 280 -7.66 -6.83 -6.07
C PRO A 280 -6.48 -7.50 -6.78
N HIS A 281 -5.29 -6.88 -6.79
CA HIS A 281 -4.09 -7.56 -7.30
C HIS A 281 -3.84 -8.85 -6.52
N VAL A 282 -3.88 -8.79 -5.20
CA VAL A 282 -3.59 -9.99 -4.41
C VAL A 282 -4.75 -10.98 -4.39
N ALA A 283 -5.99 -10.53 -4.49
CA ALA A 283 -7.13 -11.42 -4.75
C ALA A 283 -6.90 -12.26 -6.01
N GLY A 284 -6.45 -11.61 -7.10
CA GLY A 284 -6.12 -12.28 -8.36
C GLY A 284 -4.96 -13.27 -8.22
N ILE A 285 -3.87 -12.87 -7.56
CA ILE A 285 -2.72 -13.76 -7.34
C ILE A 285 -3.11 -14.96 -6.47
N ALA A 286 -3.87 -14.75 -5.40
CA ALA A 286 -4.40 -15.82 -4.55
C ALA A 286 -5.27 -16.80 -5.34
N ALA A 287 -6.09 -16.30 -6.27
CA ALA A 287 -6.88 -17.15 -7.16
C ALA A 287 -6.00 -18.01 -8.08
N LEU A 288 -4.91 -17.46 -8.62
CA LEU A 288 -3.94 -18.22 -9.43
C LEU A 288 -3.20 -19.28 -8.61
N VAL A 289 -2.79 -18.95 -7.38
CA VAL A 289 -2.19 -19.92 -6.45
C VAL A 289 -3.17 -21.06 -6.16
N LYS A 290 -4.45 -20.74 -5.87
CA LYS A 290 -5.51 -21.73 -5.65
C LYS A 290 -5.81 -22.57 -6.90
N GLN A 291 -5.78 -21.97 -8.09
CA GLN A 291 -5.97 -22.69 -9.35
C GLN A 291 -4.86 -23.74 -9.55
N LYS A 292 -3.59 -23.38 -9.28
CA LYS A 292 -2.47 -24.32 -9.36
C LYS A 292 -2.51 -25.37 -8.25
N ASN A 293 -2.90 -24.97 -7.04
CA ASN A 293 -2.91 -25.78 -5.83
C ASN A 293 -4.33 -25.88 -5.23
N PRO A 294 -5.27 -26.64 -5.84
CA PRO A 294 -6.69 -26.61 -5.46
C PRO A 294 -6.99 -27.01 -4.01
N ASN A 295 -6.09 -27.76 -3.39
CA ASN A 295 -6.26 -28.26 -2.03
C ASN A 295 -5.68 -27.34 -0.95
N MET A 296 -4.99 -26.26 -1.31
CA MET A 296 -4.51 -25.30 -0.32
C MET A 296 -5.69 -24.65 0.41
N SER A 297 -5.60 -24.61 1.74
CA SER A 297 -6.51 -23.82 2.58
C SER A 297 -6.30 -22.32 2.34
N PRO A 298 -7.22 -21.46 2.81
CA PRO A 298 -6.98 -20.01 2.85
C PRO A 298 -5.67 -19.62 3.54
N ALA A 299 -5.35 -20.23 4.69
CA ALA A 299 -4.12 -19.95 5.44
C ALA A 299 -2.87 -20.37 4.67
N ALA A 300 -2.90 -21.53 3.98
CA ALA A 300 -1.79 -21.99 3.15
C ALA A 300 -1.54 -21.06 1.95
N ILE A 301 -2.59 -20.53 1.32
CA ILE A 301 -2.46 -19.51 0.26
C ILE A 301 -1.83 -18.24 0.84
N GLY A 302 -2.34 -17.77 1.98
CA GLY A 302 -1.77 -16.62 2.66
C GLY A 302 -0.30 -16.82 3.01
N SER A 303 0.06 -17.98 3.54
CA SER A 303 1.44 -18.35 3.82
C SER A 303 2.30 -18.30 2.56
N ALA A 304 1.83 -18.86 1.44
CA ALA A 304 2.57 -18.84 0.19
C ALA A 304 2.86 -17.40 -0.28
N LEU A 305 1.88 -16.51 -0.16
CA LEU A 305 2.03 -15.09 -0.52
C LEU A 305 3.01 -14.36 0.41
N THR A 306 2.94 -14.60 1.73
CA THR A 306 3.84 -13.94 2.70
C THR A 306 5.28 -14.43 2.59
N THR A 307 5.50 -15.75 2.58
CA THR A 307 6.85 -16.31 2.73
C THR A 307 7.71 -16.22 1.47
N SER A 308 7.08 -15.99 0.32
CA SER A 308 7.72 -15.85 -0.99
C SER A 308 7.82 -14.40 -1.49
N ALA A 309 7.30 -13.45 -0.72
CA ALA A 309 7.33 -12.03 -1.07
C ALA A 309 8.76 -11.47 -1.13
N SER A 310 8.97 -10.44 -1.95
CA SER A 310 10.25 -9.75 -2.11
C SER A 310 10.41 -8.66 -1.05
N THR A 311 11.54 -8.68 -0.34
CA THR A 311 11.92 -7.62 0.61
C THR A 311 12.93 -6.63 0.01
N VAL A 312 13.10 -6.66 -1.32
CA VAL A 312 14.00 -5.79 -2.06
C VAL A 312 13.31 -5.14 -3.26
N ASP A 313 13.82 -3.98 -3.65
CA ASP A 313 13.43 -3.27 -4.87
C ASP A 313 13.97 -3.97 -6.12
N HIS A 314 13.61 -3.46 -7.31
CA HIS A 314 14.08 -4.01 -8.60
C HIS A 314 15.60 -3.95 -8.81
N GLN A 315 16.32 -3.19 -7.98
CA GLN A 315 17.79 -3.13 -7.98
C GLN A 315 18.43 -4.04 -6.93
N GLY A 316 17.62 -4.75 -6.13
CA GLY A 316 18.10 -5.64 -5.06
C GLY A 316 18.42 -4.92 -3.76
N PHE A 317 18.06 -3.63 -3.62
CA PHE A 317 18.23 -2.91 -2.35
C PHE A 317 17.03 -3.12 -1.43
N PRO A 318 17.21 -3.04 -0.10
CA PRO A 318 16.09 -3.11 0.84
C PRO A 318 14.98 -2.11 0.52
N LEU A 319 13.74 -2.55 0.69
CA LEU A 319 12.55 -1.71 0.47
C LEU A 319 12.61 -0.43 1.30
N LEU A 320 12.15 0.66 0.67
CA LEU A 320 11.98 1.95 1.33
C LEU A 320 10.51 2.29 1.48
N ALA A 321 10.21 3.13 2.46
CA ALA A 321 8.89 3.64 2.74
C ALA A 321 8.92 5.16 2.73
N GLN A 322 7.91 5.77 2.11
CA GLN A 322 7.67 7.20 2.24
C GLN A 322 7.36 7.54 3.71
N GLN A 323 8.05 8.56 4.23
CA GLN A 323 7.99 8.98 5.63
C GLN A 323 7.28 10.34 5.79
N PRO A 324 6.72 10.63 6.98
CA PRO A 324 6.22 11.95 7.31
C PRO A 324 7.34 13.00 7.25
N SER A 325 7.03 14.14 6.63
CA SER A 325 7.91 15.31 6.58
C SER A 325 7.12 16.56 6.93
N TYR A 326 7.75 17.47 7.66
CA TYR A 326 7.20 18.79 7.99
C TYR A 326 7.18 19.74 6.78
N ASN A 327 7.95 19.43 5.72
CA ASN A 327 7.99 20.18 4.47
C ASN A 327 7.42 19.37 3.30
N LEU A 328 6.63 18.31 3.59
CA LEU A 328 5.87 17.44 2.68
C LEU A 328 6.56 16.94 1.39
N THR A 329 7.88 17.13 1.24
CA THR A 329 8.74 16.15 0.58
C THR A 329 8.40 14.81 1.21
N LEU A 330 8.13 13.75 0.43
CA LEU A 330 7.93 12.41 0.98
C LEU A 330 9.29 11.69 1.00
N PRO A 331 10.20 11.96 1.97
CA PRO A 331 11.51 11.34 1.95
C PRO A 331 11.34 9.85 2.11
N LEU A 332 12.25 9.13 1.48
CA LEU A 332 12.31 7.68 1.60
C LEU A 332 13.18 7.32 2.80
N GLY A 333 12.61 6.58 3.73
CA GLY A 333 13.30 5.95 4.85
C GLY A 333 13.30 4.43 4.71
N PRO A 334 14.11 3.71 5.51
CA PRO A 334 14.06 2.25 5.58
C PRO A 334 12.62 1.79 5.87
N ALA A 335 12.12 0.82 5.11
CA ALA A 335 10.84 0.19 5.43
C ALA A 335 11.04 -0.98 6.39
N SER A 336 10.04 -1.22 7.21
CA SER A 336 9.95 -2.29 8.19
C SER A 336 8.86 -3.30 7.82
N PRO A 337 8.87 -4.49 8.45
CA PRO A 337 7.75 -5.43 8.37
C PRO A 337 6.38 -4.85 8.78
N PHE A 338 6.31 -3.78 9.58
CA PHE A 338 5.03 -3.10 9.83
C PHE A 338 4.56 -2.19 8.68
N ASP A 339 5.42 -1.96 7.69
CA ASP A 339 5.09 -1.21 6.47
C ASP A 339 4.67 -2.14 5.33
N PHE A 340 5.37 -3.26 5.16
CA PHE A 340 5.18 -4.17 4.01
C PHE A 340 4.85 -5.63 4.36
N GLY A 341 4.78 -6.00 5.65
CA GLY A 341 4.57 -7.39 6.07
C GLY A 341 5.71 -8.32 5.63
N GLY A 342 5.39 -9.34 4.84
CA GLY A 342 6.37 -10.23 4.20
C GLY A 342 7.17 -9.61 3.05
N GLY A 343 6.71 -8.49 2.48
CA GLY A 343 7.33 -7.82 1.34
C GLY A 343 6.33 -7.52 0.22
N GLU A 344 6.82 -7.17 -0.98
CA GLU A 344 5.98 -7.11 -2.18
C GLU A 344 5.62 -8.52 -2.65
N VAL A 345 4.35 -8.75 -2.96
CA VAL A 345 3.87 -10.03 -3.47
C VAL A 345 4.65 -10.47 -4.72
N ASN A 346 5.11 -11.73 -4.73
CA ASN A 346 5.77 -12.35 -5.88
C ASN A 346 4.89 -13.48 -6.44
N PRO A 347 4.10 -13.24 -7.51
CA PRO A 347 3.17 -14.24 -8.03
C PRO A 347 3.86 -15.56 -8.43
N THR A 348 5.02 -15.47 -9.08
CA THR A 348 5.74 -16.64 -9.58
C THR A 348 6.23 -17.52 -8.45
N ALA A 349 6.81 -16.92 -7.40
CA ALA A 349 7.29 -17.67 -6.25
C ALA A 349 6.15 -18.21 -5.36
N ALA A 350 5.02 -17.49 -5.27
CA ALA A 350 3.86 -17.92 -4.47
C ALA A 350 3.14 -19.16 -5.05
N ILE A 351 3.29 -19.45 -6.35
CA ILE A 351 2.67 -20.61 -7.00
C ILE A 351 3.33 -21.93 -6.55
N ASP A 352 4.63 -21.92 -6.26
CA ASP A 352 5.41 -23.03 -5.70
C ASP A 352 6.26 -22.53 -4.53
N PRO A 353 5.66 -22.32 -3.35
CA PRO A 353 6.36 -21.68 -2.22
C PRO A 353 7.30 -22.65 -1.48
N GLY A 354 7.35 -23.94 -1.87
CA GLY A 354 8.04 -24.99 -1.16
C GLY A 354 7.35 -25.41 0.15
N LEU A 355 7.24 -24.49 1.12
CA LEU A 355 6.61 -24.68 2.42
C LEU A 355 5.46 -23.71 2.67
N VAL A 356 4.47 -24.16 3.44
CA VAL A 356 3.39 -23.31 3.97
C VAL A 356 3.17 -23.53 5.46
N PHE A 357 2.75 -22.47 6.15
CA PHE A 357 2.28 -22.46 7.53
C PHE A 357 0.77 -22.42 7.51
N ASP A 358 0.15 -23.59 7.69
CA ASP A 358 -1.29 -23.78 7.56
C ASP A 358 -1.99 -23.68 8.93
N ALA A 359 -3.16 -23.08 8.94
CA ALA A 359 -4.05 -22.91 10.08
C ALA A 359 -5.51 -23.10 9.64
N ASP A 360 -6.32 -23.70 10.50
CA ASP A 360 -7.72 -23.98 10.21
C ASP A 360 -8.70 -23.26 11.16
N PHE A 361 -9.99 -23.51 10.97
CA PHE A 361 -11.03 -22.87 11.77
C PHE A 361 -10.89 -23.15 13.29
N PRO A 362 -10.65 -24.40 13.74
CA PRO A 362 -10.26 -24.67 15.12
C PRO A 362 -9.10 -23.79 15.62
N ASP A 363 -8.01 -23.67 14.87
CA ASP A 363 -6.86 -22.85 15.29
C ASP A 363 -7.28 -21.38 15.55
N TYR A 364 -8.14 -20.81 14.69
CA TYR A 364 -8.66 -19.45 14.88
C TYR A 364 -9.64 -19.31 16.06
N VAL A 365 -10.44 -20.33 16.35
CA VAL A 365 -11.30 -20.35 17.53
C VAL A 365 -10.46 -20.38 18.81
N GLN A 366 -9.37 -21.17 18.82
CA GLN A 366 -8.47 -21.22 19.96
C GLN A 366 -7.71 -19.90 20.15
N PHE A 367 -7.33 -19.23 19.05
CA PHE A 367 -6.79 -17.87 19.09
C PHE A 367 -7.80 -16.87 19.68
N LEU A 368 -9.06 -16.90 19.23
CA LEU A 368 -10.10 -16.03 19.77
C LEU A 368 -10.32 -16.27 21.28
N CYS A 369 -10.11 -17.49 21.75
CA CYS A 369 -10.19 -17.82 23.17
C CYS A 369 -9.02 -17.31 24.01
N SER A 370 -7.91 -16.88 23.41
CA SER A 370 -6.77 -16.30 24.15
C SER A 370 -6.75 -14.78 24.18
N ILE A 371 -7.49 -14.10 23.28
CA ILE A 371 -7.60 -12.64 23.29
C ILE A 371 -8.67 -12.16 24.28
N GLN A 372 -8.39 -11.04 24.95
CA GLN A 372 -9.39 -10.41 25.83
C GLN A 372 -10.61 -9.95 25.03
N GLY A 373 -11.79 -10.46 25.40
CA GLY A 373 -13.06 -10.12 24.77
C GLY A 373 -13.54 -11.15 23.75
N GLY A 374 -12.65 -12.01 23.22
CA GLY A 374 -12.96 -12.94 22.12
C GLY A 374 -13.93 -14.08 22.46
N GLU A 375 -14.23 -14.33 23.74
CA GLU A 375 -15.20 -15.35 24.17
C GLU A 375 -16.60 -15.11 23.58
N MET A 376 -17.02 -13.83 23.48
CA MET A 376 -18.30 -13.48 22.88
C MET A 376 -18.33 -13.78 21.37
N GLU A 377 -17.23 -13.52 20.68
CA GLU A 377 -17.04 -13.81 19.26
C GLU A 377 -17.06 -15.31 19.01
N VAL A 378 -16.41 -16.10 19.87
CA VAL A 378 -16.44 -17.57 19.81
C VAL A 378 -17.87 -18.07 19.99
N MET A 379 -18.58 -17.62 21.03
CA MET A 379 -19.97 -18.04 21.27
C MET A 379 -20.88 -17.71 20.07
N LYS A 380 -20.68 -16.54 19.43
CA LYS A 380 -21.39 -16.17 18.20
C LYS A 380 -21.02 -17.05 17.00
N ALA A 381 -19.74 -17.41 16.84
CA ALA A 381 -19.22 -18.16 15.69
C ALA A 381 -19.48 -19.67 15.78
N THR A 382 -19.39 -20.26 16.97
CA THR A 382 -19.38 -21.72 17.16
C THR A 382 -20.53 -22.25 18.01
N ARG A 383 -21.21 -21.37 18.78
CA ARG A 383 -22.15 -21.76 19.84
C ARG A 383 -21.52 -22.59 20.98
N THR A 384 -20.20 -22.49 21.15
CA THR A 384 -19.44 -23.15 22.23
C THR A 384 -18.74 -22.12 23.12
N ILE A 385 -18.32 -22.55 24.31
CA ILE A 385 -17.52 -21.72 25.23
C ILE A 385 -16.03 -22.07 25.15
N CYS A 386 -15.16 -21.11 25.47
CA CYS A 386 -13.71 -21.27 25.34
C CYS A 386 -13.10 -22.40 26.18
N ASN A 387 -13.68 -22.69 27.36
CA ASN A 387 -13.28 -23.81 28.21
C ASN A 387 -13.38 -25.17 27.51
N GLN A 388 -14.25 -25.30 26.50
CA GLN A 388 -14.43 -26.53 25.72
C GLN A 388 -13.58 -26.54 24.44
N ALA A 389 -13.20 -25.37 23.90
CA ALA A 389 -12.42 -25.25 22.67
C ALA A 389 -10.90 -25.41 22.90
N GLY A 390 -10.43 -25.15 24.13
CA GLY A 390 -9.03 -25.21 24.53
C GLY A 390 -8.23 -24.04 23.97
N GLY A 391 -8.08 -22.96 24.74
CA GLY A 391 -7.31 -21.78 24.31
C GLY A 391 -5.81 -22.07 24.16
N VAL A 392 -5.19 -21.52 23.12
CA VAL A 392 -3.73 -21.47 22.98
C VAL A 392 -3.31 -20.00 22.93
N SER A 393 -2.17 -19.66 23.54
CA SER A 393 -1.59 -18.31 23.48
C SER A 393 -1.56 -17.77 22.04
N GLU A 394 -1.88 -16.48 21.86
CA GLU A 394 -1.89 -15.78 20.57
C GLU A 394 -0.64 -16.07 19.73
N LEU A 395 0.54 -16.04 20.36
CA LEU A 395 1.84 -16.38 19.74
C LEU A 395 1.87 -17.72 19.00
N GLN A 396 1.08 -18.71 19.42
CA GLN A 396 1.15 -20.08 18.92
C GLN A 396 0.31 -20.33 17.67
N LEU A 397 -0.50 -19.35 17.24
CA LEU A 397 -1.17 -19.45 15.95
C LEU A 397 -0.13 -19.69 14.85
N ASN A 398 -0.36 -20.69 13.98
CA ASN A 398 0.60 -21.13 12.98
C ASN A 398 0.66 -20.20 11.75
N GLN A 399 0.95 -18.93 11.99
CA GLN A 399 1.06 -17.88 10.98
C GLN A 399 2.50 -17.74 10.44
N PRO A 400 2.70 -17.25 9.21
CA PRO A 400 4.02 -17.12 8.55
C PRO A 400 4.86 -15.93 9.08
N SER A 401 4.72 -15.57 10.35
CA SER A 401 5.44 -14.47 11.00
C SER A 401 5.48 -14.67 12.53
N VAL A 402 6.32 -13.90 13.21
CA VAL A 402 6.34 -13.83 14.68
C VAL A 402 6.37 -12.38 15.13
N THR A 403 5.36 -11.98 15.89
CA THR A 403 5.26 -10.66 16.51
C THR A 403 5.17 -10.83 18.02
N ILE A 404 6.06 -10.19 18.77
CA ILE A 404 6.04 -10.17 20.24
C ILE A 404 6.10 -8.72 20.70
N SER A 405 5.00 -8.24 21.27
CA SER A 405 4.86 -6.84 21.71
C SER A 405 5.48 -6.56 23.08
N ASN A 406 5.79 -7.60 23.83
CA ASN A 406 6.40 -7.49 25.15
C ASN A 406 7.22 -8.76 25.51
N LEU A 407 8.51 -8.74 25.17
CA LEU A 407 9.45 -9.79 25.54
C LEU A 407 10.17 -9.41 26.84
N SER A 408 9.71 -9.96 27.97
CA SER A 408 10.29 -9.77 29.30
C SER A 408 11.24 -10.89 29.75
N GLY A 409 11.33 -11.96 28.97
CA GLY A 409 12.16 -13.14 29.22
C GLY A 409 12.07 -14.10 28.04
N PRO A 410 12.83 -15.21 28.06
CA PRO A 410 12.82 -16.18 26.96
C PRO A 410 11.40 -16.70 26.64
N ARG A 411 11.05 -16.74 25.36
CA ARG A 411 9.77 -17.27 24.86
C ARG A 411 10.02 -18.34 23.81
N VAL A 412 9.16 -19.36 23.80
CA VAL A 412 9.17 -20.42 22.79
C VAL A 412 7.91 -20.31 21.93
N VAL A 413 8.11 -20.22 20.62
CA VAL A 413 7.08 -20.16 19.60
C VAL A 413 7.20 -21.39 18.73
N ARG A 414 6.10 -22.11 18.48
CA ARG A 414 6.07 -23.27 17.58
C ARG A 414 5.45 -22.90 16.25
N ARG A 415 6.05 -23.39 15.17
CA ARG A 415 5.52 -23.27 13.80
C ARG A 415 5.55 -24.61 13.11
N ARG A 416 4.44 -25.03 12.53
CA ARG A 416 4.32 -26.25 11.74
C ARG A 416 4.45 -25.90 10.26
N ALA A 417 5.63 -26.15 9.70
CA ALA A 417 5.91 -25.98 8.28
C ALA A 417 5.51 -27.24 7.51
N SER A 418 4.64 -27.10 6.50
CA SER A 418 4.13 -28.22 5.69
C SER A 418 4.60 -28.10 4.24
N GLY A 419 5.11 -29.19 3.68
CA GLY A 419 5.61 -29.21 2.30
C GLY A 419 4.49 -29.14 1.26
N VAL A 420 4.63 -28.28 0.26
CA VAL A 420 3.73 -28.20 -0.90
C VAL A 420 4.23 -29.06 -2.06
N ALA A 421 5.55 -29.17 -2.20
CA ALA A 421 6.20 -29.79 -3.34
C ALA A 421 5.99 -31.32 -3.41
N ARG A 422 5.99 -31.85 -4.64
CA ARG A 422 5.89 -33.30 -4.93
C ARG A 422 7.23 -34.04 -4.82
N HIS A 423 8.30 -33.29 -4.58
CA HIS A 423 9.68 -33.76 -4.57
C HIS A 423 10.26 -33.65 -3.18
N GLU A 424 11.27 -34.47 -2.92
CA GLU A 424 12.04 -34.32 -1.70
C GLU A 424 12.88 -33.06 -1.74
N GLU A 425 12.98 -32.39 -0.60
CA GLU A 425 13.78 -31.18 -0.47
C GLU A 425 14.33 -31.06 0.94
N THR A 426 15.59 -30.64 1.04
CA THR A 426 16.26 -30.35 2.31
C THR A 426 16.29 -28.85 2.51
N TYR A 427 15.83 -28.41 3.68
CA TYR A 427 15.84 -27.01 4.09
C TYR A 427 16.90 -26.78 5.16
N ARG A 428 17.63 -25.67 5.03
CA ARG A 428 18.53 -25.13 6.05
C ARG A 428 17.94 -23.85 6.61
N VAL A 429 17.96 -23.72 7.93
CA VAL A 429 17.42 -22.57 8.64
C VAL A 429 18.54 -21.60 9.00
N SER A 430 18.33 -20.32 8.71
CA SER A 430 19.17 -19.20 9.17
C SER A 430 18.30 -18.09 9.73
N THR A 431 18.89 -17.18 10.50
CA THR A 431 18.17 -16.11 11.18
C THR A 431 18.88 -14.78 11.00
N GLU A 432 18.12 -13.75 10.62
CA GLU A 432 18.51 -12.35 10.76
C GLU A 432 17.95 -11.87 12.11
N GLN A 433 18.81 -11.66 13.10
CA GLN A 433 18.38 -11.38 14.47
C GLN A 433 17.87 -9.94 14.60
N PRO A 434 16.69 -9.74 15.23
CA PRO A 434 16.26 -8.40 15.64
C PRO A 434 17.26 -7.81 16.63
N GLU A 435 17.47 -6.49 16.55
CA GLU A 435 18.31 -5.78 17.51
C GLU A 435 17.87 -6.06 18.95
N GLY A 436 18.82 -6.39 19.82
CA GLY A 436 18.58 -6.69 21.23
C GLY A 436 17.92 -8.04 21.53
N VAL A 437 17.87 -8.95 20.56
CA VAL A 437 17.19 -10.26 20.68
C VAL A 437 18.00 -11.36 19.99
N VAL A 438 18.20 -12.48 20.68
CA VAL A 438 18.74 -13.70 20.09
C VAL A 438 17.61 -14.63 19.69
N VAL A 439 17.66 -15.14 18.46
CA VAL A 439 16.68 -16.09 17.91
C VAL A 439 17.39 -17.39 17.59
N SER A 440 16.86 -18.50 18.10
CA SER A 440 17.35 -19.85 17.81
C SER A 440 16.20 -20.74 17.33
N VAL A 441 16.47 -21.58 16.33
CA VAL A 441 15.45 -22.43 15.71
C VAL A 441 15.93 -23.88 15.67
N TYR A 442 15.07 -24.81 16.09
CA TYR A 442 15.31 -26.23 16.00
C TYR A 442 14.16 -26.94 15.24
N PRO A 443 14.46 -27.89 14.34
CA PRO A 443 15.79 -28.26 13.84
C PRO A 443 16.37 -27.19 12.90
N THR A 444 17.71 -27.08 12.84
CA THR A 444 18.40 -26.14 11.92
C THR A 444 18.50 -26.67 10.49
N VAL A 445 18.32 -27.98 10.29
CA VAL A 445 18.25 -28.63 8.98
C VAL A 445 17.21 -29.74 9.05
N PHE A 446 16.34 -29.84 8.04
CA PHE A 446 15.39 -30.93 7.93
C PHE A 446 15.13 -31.30 6.48
N LYS A 447 14.66 -32.52 6.24
CA LYS A 447 14.32 -33.03 4.91
C LYS A 447 12.84 -33.38 4.87
N LEU A 448 12.12 -32.81 3.92
CA LEU A 448 10.78 -33.26 3.57
C LEU A 448 10.89 -34.34 2.50
N ARG A 449 10.28 -35.49 2.76
CA ARG A 449 10.16 -36.59 1.82
C ARG A 449 8.87 -36.45 1.01
N LYS A 450 8.84 -37.12 -0.13
CA LYS A 450 7.64 -37.23 -0.96
C LYS A 450 6.52 -37.91 -0.16
N GLY A 451 5.32 -37.32 -0.17
CA GLY A 451 4.13 -37.96 0.39
C GLY A 451 3.90 -39.33 -0.28
N SER A 452 3.90 -40.40 0.50
CA SER A 452 3.71 -41.76 0.00
C SER A 452 2.23 -41.99 -0.35
N SER A 453 1.99 -42.64 -1.49
CA SER A 453 0.71 -43.29 -1.79
C SER A 453 0.86 -44.77 -1.45
N ASP A 454 0.26 -45.22 -0.36
CA ASP A 454 0.26 -46.64 0.03
C ASP A 454 -0.73 -47.42 -0.86
N CYS A 455 -0.20 -48.14 -1.86
CA CYS A 455 -1.01 -49.10 -2.63
C CYS A 455 -0.79 -50.51 -2.06
N ARG A 456 -1.62 -50.91 -1.08
CA ARG A 456 -1.62 -52.30 -0.59
C ARG A 456 -2.09 -53.27 -1.67
N LYS A 457 -1.30 -54.30 -1.98
CA LYS A 457 -1.78 -55.50 -2.69
C LYS A 457 -2.71 -56.26 -1.75
N ARG A 458 -3.93 -56.58 -2.17
CA ARG A 458 -4.66 -57.70 -1.54
C ARG A 458 -3.89 -58.97 -1.86
N HIS A 459 -3.48 -59.72 -0.84
CA HIS A 459 -2.94 -61.06 -1.03
C HIS A 459 -3.98 -61.90 -1.79
N GLY A 460 -3.58 -62.49 -2.93
CA GLY A 460 -4.31 -63.61 -3.55
C GLY A 460 -5.14 -63.36 -4.82
N HIS A 461 -5.18 -62.18 -5.45
CA HIS A 461 -5.94 -62.00 -6.71
C HIS A 461 -5.13 -61.34 -7.85
N ALA A 462 -5.09 -62.03 -8.99
CA ALA A 462 -4.52 -61.57 -10.26
C ALA A 462 -5.51 -60.65 -11.00
N GLY A 463 -5.74 -59.45 -10.47
CA GLY A 463 -6.51 -58.39 -11.11
C GLY A 463 -5.75 -57.05 -11.13
N PRO A 464 -6.13 -56.09 -11.99
CA PRO A 464 -5.46 -54.80 -12.10
C PRO A 464 -5.42 -54.05 -10.77
N ARG A 465 -4.24 -53.50 -10.43
CA ARG A 465 -3.97 -52.77 -9.18
C ARG A 465 -4.96 -51.61 -9.01
N ARG A 466 -5.98 -51.76 -8.15
CA ARG A 466 -6.76 -50.61 -7.65
C ARG A 466 -5.97 -49.91 -6.55
N CYS A 467 -5.20 -48.89 -6.91
CA CYS A 467 -4.71 -47.92 -5.94
C CYS A 467 -5.90 -47.08 -5.46
N ARG A 468 -6.33 -47.25 -4.20
CA ARG A 468 -7.11 -46.20 -3.53
C ARG A 468 -6.15 -45.02 -3.37
N LEU A 469 -6.48 -43.87 -3.96
CA LEU A 469 -5.85 -42.59 -3.68
C LEU A 469 -6.18 -42.21 -2.22
N TYR A 470 -5.48 -42.81 -1.26
CA TYR A 470 -5.40 -42.25 0.07
C TYR A 470 -4.71 -40.89 -0.07
N THR A 471 -5.37 -39.85 0.42
CA THR A 471 -4.84 -38.48 0.51
C THR A 471 -3.39 -38.53 0.98
N ARG A 472 -2.47 -38.02 0.14
CA ARG A 472 -1.06 -37.88 0.52
C ARG A 472 -1.03 -37.13 1.86
N ARG A 473 -0.62 -37.78 2.94
CA ARG A 473 -0.33 -37.06 4.19
C ARG A 473 0.78 -36.07 3.86
N GLN A 474 0.43 -34.79 3.88
CA GLN A 474 1.37 -33.70 3.67
C GLN A 474 2.42 -33.80 4.78
N GLN A 475 3.70 -33.87 4.43
CA GLN A 475 4.74 -33.94 5.45
C GLN A 475 4.91 -32.57 6.08
N SER A 476 4.97 -32.56 7.41
CA SER A 476 5.19 -31.37 8.20
C SER A 476 6.36 -31.54 9.15
N VAL A 477 7.06 -30.45 9.43
CA VAL A 477 8.08 -30.35 10.47
C VAL A 477 7.67 -29.27 11.44
N GLU A 478 7.78 -29.56 12.73
CA GLU A 478 7.64 -28.55 13.79
C GLU A 478 8.97 -27.83 13.96
N LEU A 479 8.93 -26.50 13.86
CA LEU A 479 10.00 -25.58 14.17
C LEU A 479 9.76 -25.04 15.57
N VAL A 480 10.73 -25.25 16.45
CA VAL A 480 10.77 -24.69 17.80
C VAL A 480 11.65 -23.45 17.74
N ILE A 481 11.05 -22.27 17.91
CA ILE A 481 11.71 -20.97 17.84
C ILE A 481 11.84 -20.42 19.26
N THR A 482 13.06 -20.32 19.76
CA THR A 482 13.35 -19.72 21.07
C THR A 482 13.88 -18.31 20.89
N ILE A 483 13.22 -17.34 21.53
CA ILE A 483 13.49 -15.91 21.41
C ILE A 483 13.88 -15.40 22.78
N THR A 484 15.10 -14.86 22.90
CA THR A 484 15.69 -14.45 24.17
C THR A 484 16.08 -12.97 24.10
N PRO A 485 15.60 -12.12 25.03
CA PRO A 485 16.02 -10.72 25.07
C PRO A 485 17.47 -10.59 25.55
N THR A 486 18.25 -9.72 24.92
CA THR A 486 19.64 -9.40 25.34
C THR A 486 19.83 -7.93 25.71
N SER A 487 18.98 -7.04 25.22
CA SER A 487 18.91 -5.64 25.65
C SER A 487 17.46 -5.17 25.64
N ALA A 488 17.14 -4.17 26.47
CA ALA A 488 15.79 -3.58 26.50
C ALA A 488 15.67 -2.44 25.48
N SER A 489 14.52 -2.35 24.82
CA SER A 489 14.12 -1.32 23.87
C SER A 489 12.63 -1.02 23.98
N SER A 490 12.27 0.26 23.93
CA SER A 490 10.87 0.68 23.84
C SER A 490 10.30 0.62 22.43
N ARG A 491 11.15 0.41 21.42
CA ARG A 491 10.77 0.34 19.99
C ARG A 491 10.84 -1.11 19.49
N PRO A 492 10.00 -1.47 18.51
CA PRO A 492 10.12 -2.76 17.85
C PRO A 492 11.45 -2.85 17.10
N SER A 493 12.12 -3.99 17.23
CA SER A 493 13.22 -4.41 16.38
C SER A 493 12.75 -5.51 15.42
N PHE A 494 13.39 -5.58 14.25
CA PHE A 494 12.94 -6.44 13.15
C PHE A 494 14.04 -7.38 12.69
N GLY A 495 13.63 -8.56 12.22
CA GLY A 495 14.51 -9.59 11.72
C GLY A 495 13.74 -10.61 10.88
N SER A 496 14.35 -11.75 10.61
CA SER A 496 13.68 -12.82 9.87
C SER A 496 14.22 -14.21 10.19
N ILE A 497 13.39 -15.22 9.97
CA ILE A 497 13.82 -16.63 9.87
C ILE A 497 13.75 -17.01 8.41
N LEU A 498 14.85 -17.52 7.86
CA LEU A 498 14.97 -17.92 6.47
C LEU A 498 15.14 -19.44 6.38
N LEU A 499 14.30 -20.10 5.60
CA LEU A 499 14.44 -21.51 5.27
C LEU A 499 14.83 -21.64 3.80
N SER A 500 16.09 -21.99 3.56
CA SER A 500 16.66 -22.14 2.21
C SER A 500 16.61 -23.61 1.80
N GLY A 501 15.82 -23.90 0.78
CA GLY A 501 15.62 -25.22 0.22
C GLY A 501 16.66 -25.58 -0.84
N SER A 502 17.09 -26.84 -0.87
CA SER A 502 18.08 -27.35 -1.83
C SER A 502 17.64 -27.28 -3.31
N ARG A 503 16.38 -26.94 -3.59
CA ARG A 503 15.85 -26.75 -4.95
C ARG A 503 15.65 -25.28 -5.31
N GLY A 504 16.13 -24.36 -4.47
CA GLY A 504 16.04 -22.91 -4.69
C GLY A 504 14.83 -22.24 -4.03
N HIS A 505 13.98 -22.99 -3.32
CA HIS A 505 12.92 -22.36 -2.52
C HIS A 505 13.50 -21.54 -1.39
N VAL A 506 12.94 -20.36 -1.17
CA VAL A 506 13.29 -19.48 -0.05
C VAL A 506 12.00 -19.14 0.67
N VAL A 507 11.90 -19.52 1.95
CA VAL A 507 10.73 -19.29 2.79
C VAL A 507 11.15 -18.35 3.91
N ARG A 508 10.66 -17.11 3.91
CA ARG A 508 11.02 -16.06 4.87
C ARG A 508 9.86 -15.82 5.85
N LEU A 509 10.14 -15.84 7.15
CA LEU A 509 9.20 -15.45 8.20
C LEU A 509 9.70 -14.14 8.84
N PRO A 510 9.01 -13.00 8.66
CA PRO A 510 9.39 -11.76 9.32
C PRO A 510 9.17 -11.84 10.83
N LEU A 511 10.09 -11.19 11.57
CA LEU A 511 10.06 -11.06 13.03
C LEU A 511 9.88 -9.59 13.41
N SER A 512 9.07 -9.32 14.43
CA SER A 512 8.95 -8.01 15.08
C SER A 512 8.87 -8.17 16.58
N ILE A 513 9.86 -7.68 17.31
CA ILE A 513 10.01 -7.93 18.75
C ILE A 513 10.23 -6.62 19.51
N VAL A 514 9.51 -6.41 20.60
CA VAL A 514 9.78 -5.34 21.57
C VAL A 514 10.32 -5.98 22.85
N SER A 515 11.61 -5.76 23.13
CA SER A 515 12.29 -6.32 24.31
C SER A 515 12.19 -5.38 25.50
N ARG A 516 11.58 -5.78 26.63
CA ARG A 516 11.25 -4.86 27.74
C ARG A 516 12.07 -5.07 29.01
N SER A 517 12.86 -6.14 29.13
CA SER A 517 13.67 -6.39 30.32
C SER A 517 14.86 -7.29 30.04
N VAL A 518 16.01 -6.95 30.61
CA VAL A 518 17.10 -7.88 30.87
C VAL A 518 17.20 -7.94 32.39
N THR A 519 16.54 -8.90 33.03
CA THR A 519 17.00 -9.30 34.37
C THR A 519 18.32 -10.01 34.17
N VAL A 520 19.41 -9.24 34.28
CA VAL A 520 20.73 -9.78 34.57
C VAL A 520 20.61 -10.35 35.99
N ASN A 521 20.62 -11.67 36.11
CA ASN A 521 20.83 -12.33 37.40
C ASN A 521 22.24 -12.04 37.91
#